data_AF-A0A502G1Q5-F1
#
_entry.id   AF-A0A502G1Q5-F1
#
_cell.length_a   1.000
_cell.length_b   1.000
_cell.length_c   1.000
_cell.angle_alpha   90.00
_cell.angle_beta   90.00
_cell.angle_gamma   90.00
#
_symmetry.space_group_name_H-M   'P 1'
#
loop_
_entity.id
_entity.type
_entity.pdbx_description
1 polymer ?
#
loop_
_entity_poly.entity_id
_entity_poly.type
_entity_poly.pdbx_seq_one_letter_code
_entity_poly.pdbx_strand_id
1 'polypeptide(L)'
;MNIPTVQAAFPKRPLRIHAPVARWRGWLSALGMLVMAIGFGWWAAASLLPTLLSDYEIRAGAVPAAGRVENGRCTARMGLLQTCSMTLVSAAPTKNGEPIRQGAEYVFAEPHLGDYSVRLLADPSRPGQLTTDMGLDHLGNRAATLAAAAVLVLLLLGGGVLLVRAAGRARRDMEALSGQPLMPVAVVVGADPNGWQVRPAGGGKPTLWPLPKKAEPFWLDAEGRVALGVTAPGLPVFALDRDLAWADFSEEEREGLRRAAAA
;
A
#
# COMPACT_ATOMS: atom_id res chain seq x y z
N MET A 1 -21.88 -33.44 -12.09
CA MET A 1 -20.48 -33.13 -12.43
C MET A 1 -19.56 -34.02 -11.62
N ASN A 2 -18.84 -34.90 -12.31
CA ASN A 2 -18.08 -35.98 -11.69
C ASN A 2 -16.58 -35.66 -11.71
N ILE A 3 -16.05 -35.07 -10.62
CA ILE A 3 -14.60 -35.06 -10.34
C ILE A 3 -13.96 -36.44 -10.59
N PRO A 4 -14.60 -37.58 -10.24
CA PRO A 4 -14.05 -38.90 -10.56
C PRO A 4 -13.79 -39.12 -12.06
N THR A 5 -14.65 -38.61 -12.94
CA THR A 5 -14.48 -38.72 -14.40
C THR A 5 -13.31 -37.87 -14.87
N VAL A 6 -13.19 -36.64 -14.35
CA VAL A 6 -12.05 -35.76 -14.64
C VAL A 6 -10.75 -36.34 -14.10
N GLN A 7 -10.77 -36.98 -12.92
CA GLN A 7 -9.64 -37.71 -12.35
C GLN A 7 -9.18 -38.86 -13.23
N ALA A 8 -10.10 -39.62 -13.81
CA ALA A 8 -9.78 -40.72 -14.72
C ALA A 8 -9.18 -40.22 -16.05
N ALA A 9 -9.64 -39.06 -16.55
CA ALA A 9 -9.13 -38.44 -17.77
C ALA A 9 -7.82 -37.66 -17.58
N PHE A 10 -7.39 -37.43 -16.33
CA PHE A 10 -6.23 -36.61 -16.05
C PHE A 10 -4.92 -37.36 -16.31
N PRO A 11 -3.94 -36.74 -17.01
CA PRO A 11 -2.69 -37.40 -17.34
C PRO A 11 -1.85 -37.68 -16.10
N LYS A 12 -1.24 -38.87 -16.04
CA LYS A 12 -0.35 -39.30 -14.94
C LYS A 12 1.11 -38.90 -15.15
N ARG A 13 1.45 -38.36 -16.32
CA ARG A 13 2.81 -37.90 -16.63
C ARG A 13 3.13 -36.60 -15.87
N PRO A 14 4.41 -36.27 -15.68
CA PRO A 14 4.79 -34.97 -15.18
C PRO A 14 4.28 -33.85 -16.08
N LEU A 15 3.69 -32.82 -15.46
CA LEU A 15 3.19 -31.63 -16.15
C LEU A 15 4.02 -30.41 -15.77
N ARG A 16 4.34 -29.57 -16.74
CA ARG A 16 4.97 -28.26 -16.52
C ARG A 16 3.91 -27.18 -16.43
N ILE A 17 3.97 -26.38 -15.36
CA ILE A 17 3.10 -25.22 -15.18
C ILE A 17 3.78 -23.96 -15.72
N HIS A 18 3.08 -23.24 -16.60
CA HIS A 18 3.58 -22.06 -17.31
C HIS A 18 2.72 -20.80 -17.08
N ALA A 19 1.89 -20.79 -16.03
CA ALA A 19 0.93 -19.71 -15.82
C ALA A 19 1.59 -18.31 -15.82
N PRO A 20 0.90 -17.28 -16.36
CA PRO A 20 1.37 -15.91 -16.32
C PRO A 20 1.22 -15.38 -14.89
N VAL A 21 2.16 -15.73 -14.02
CA VAL A 21 2.36 -15.02 -12.75
C VAL A 21 2.58 -13.57 -13.12
N ALA A 22 1.71 -12.66 -12.67
CA ALA A 22 1.78 -11.24 -12.96
C ALA A 22 2.97 -10.58 -12.22
N ARG A 23 4.18 -11.05 -12.53
CA ARG A 23 5.46 -10.72 -11.88
C ARG A 23 5.64 -9.22 -11.82
N TRP A 24 5.32 -8.55 -12.92
CA TRP A 24 5.53 -7.13 -13.06
C TRP A 24 4.51 -6.33 -12.27
N ARG A 25 3.27 -6.81 -12.11
CA ARG A 25 2.27 -6.08 -11.32
C ARG A 25 2.69 -6.00 -9.85
N GLY A 26 3.06 -7.12 -9.23
CA GLY A 26 3.51 -7.12 -7.83
C GLY A 26 4.75 -6.25 -7.60
N TRP A 27 5.73 -6.34 -8.51
CA TRP A 27 6.95 -5.53 -8.45
C TRP A 27 6.69 -4.04 -8.71
N LEU A 28 5.89 -3.68 -9.71
CA LEU A 28 5.55 -2.29 -10.02
C LEU A 28 4.72 -1.67 -8.91
N SER A 29 3.78 -2.42 -8.31
CA SER A 29 3.03 -1.96 -7.14
C SER A 29 3.94 -1.73 -5.93
N ALA A 30 4.86 -2.65 -5.65
CA ALA A 30 5.83 -2.47 -4.57
C ALA A 30 6.78 -1.29 -4.82
N LEU A 31 7.24 -1.11 -6.06
CA LEU A 31 8.06 0.03 -6.45
C LEU A 31 7.28 1.34 -6.33
N GLY A 32 6.03 1.38 -6.77
CA GLY A 32 5.15 2.54 -6.62
C GLY A 32 4.94 2.91 -5.15
N MET A 33 4.69 1.92 -4.29
CA MET A 33 4.60 2.14 -2.84
C MET A 33 5.91 2.67 -2.25
N LEU A 34 7.06 2.16 -2.68
CA LEU A 34 8.37 2.63 -2.25
C LEU A 34 8.61 4.09 -2.64
N VAL A 35 8.33 4.45 -3.91
CA VAL A 35 8.48 5.82 -4.40
C VAL A 35 7.55 6.76 -3.66
N MET A 36 6.29 6.37 -3.43
CA MET A 36 5.35 7.17 -2.65
C MET A 36 5.80 7.33 -1.20
N ALA A 37 6.28 6.26 -0.55
CA ALA A 37 6.76 6.29 0.82
C ALA A 37 7.98 7.22 0.98
N ILE A 38 8.96 7.13 0.06
CA ILE A 38 10.14 7.99 0.06
C ILE A 38 9.74 9.43 -0.23
N GLY A 39 8.95 9.68 -1.27
CA GLY A 39 8.54 11.04 -1.66
C GLY A 39 7.72 11.73 -0.58
N PHE A 40 6.71 11.04 -0.04
CA PHE A 40 5.89 11.58 1.03
C PHE A 40 6.66 11.74 2.35
N GLY A 41 7.48 10.74 2.72
CA GLY A 41 8.31 10.79 3.92
C GLY A 41 9.33 11.91 3.87
N TRP A 42 10.01 12.09 2.73
CA TRP A 42 10.93 13.20 2.50
C TRP A 42 10.21 14.54 2.59
N TRP A 43 9.09 14.71 1.91
CA TRP A 43 8.31 15.94 1.96
C TRP A 43 7.86 16.27 3.39
N ALA A 44 7.27 15.31 4.10
CA ALA A 44 6.82 15.52 5.48
C ALA A 44 7.98 15.86 6.42
N ALA A 45 9.11 15.17 6.29
CA ALA A 45 10.29 15.44 7.09
C ALA A 45 10.92 16.80 6.77
N ALA A 46 11.03 17.18 5.49
CA ALA A 46 11.67 18.44 5.09
C ALA A 46 10.80 19.67 5.42
N SER A 47 9.47 19.58 5.23
CA SER A 47 8.56 20.71 5.45
C SER A 47 8.12 20.87 6.92
N LEU A 48 7.87 19.77 7.63
CA LEU A 48 7.19 19.84 8.94
C LEU A 48 8.13 19.71 10.12
N LEU A 49 9.20 18.91 9.98
CA LEU A 49 10.09 18.62 11.10
C LEU A 49 10.89 19.84 11.57
N PRO A 50 11.47 20.69 10.69
CA PRO A 50 12.28 21.82 11.14
C PRO A 50 11.47 22.83 11.95
N THR A 51 10.25 23.17 11.50
CA THR A 51 9.38 24.10 12.22
C THR A 51 8.91 23.51 13.54
N LEU A 52 8.57 22.22 13.57
CA LEU A 52 8.16 21.54 14.80
C LEU A 52 9.29 21.48 15.84
N LEU A 53 10.52 21.19 15.43
CA LEU A 53 11.68 21.16 16.31
C LEU A 53 12.00 22.56 16.85
N SER A 54 12.04 23.56 15.98
CA SER A 54 12.23 24.97 16.35
C SER A 54 11.19 25.42 17.38
N ASP A 55 9.91 25.10 17.15
CA ASP A 55 8.82 25.49 18.05
C ASP A 55 8.88 24.75 19.39
N TYR A 56 9.22 23.45 19.37
CA TYR A 56 9.43 22.67 20.59
C TYR A 56 10.57 23.23 21.45
N GLU A 57 11.61 23.71 20.79
CA GLU A 57 12.80 24.28 21.41
C GLU A 57 12.49 25.58 22.16
N ILE A 58 11.73 26.50 21.56
CA ILE A 58 11.45 27.84 22.11
C ILE A 58 10.19 27.93 22.97
N ARG A 59 9.36 26.88 23.01
CA ARG A 59 8.04 26.90 23.68
C ARG A 59 8.03 27.44 25.12
N ALA A 60 9.13 27.26 25.87
CA ALA A 60 9.21 27.66 27.26
C ALA A 60 9.59 29.14 27.47
N GLY A 61 10.26 29.75 26.47
CA GLY A 61 10.74 31.13 26.52
C GLY A 61 10.02 32.07 25.55
N ALA A 62 9.07 31.55 24.77
CA ALA A 62 8.36 32.32 23.76
C ALA A 62 7.47 33.40 24.39
N VAL A 63 7.73 34.66 24.03
CA VAL A 63 6.95 35.83 24.45
C VAL A 63 6.48 36.64 23.24
N PRO A 64 5.42 37.46 23.37
CA PRO A 64 4.95 38.31 22.28
C PRO A 64 6.06 39.22 21.75
N ALA A 65 6.24 39.21 20.42
CA ALA A 65 7.28 39.97 19.75
C ALA A 65 6.68 41.06 18.84
N ALA A 66 7.33 42.22 18.77
CA ALA A 66 6.97 43.26 17.83
C ALA A 66 7.29 42.81 16.40
N GLY A 67 6.28 42.78 15.54
CA GLY A 67 6.43 42.33 14.15
C GLY A 67 5.07 42.11 13.49
N ARG A 68 5.08 41.45 12.34
CA ARG A 68 3.87 41.16 11.56
C ARG A 68 3.96 39.84 10.84
N VAL A 69 2.79 39.27 10.57
CA VAL A 69 2.63 38.08 9.73
C VAL A 69 2.25 38.55 8.33
N GLU A 70 2.99 38.12 7.32
CA GLU A 70 2.73 38.36 5.90
C GLU A 70 2.24 37.08 5.22
N ASN A 71 1.41 37.23 4.18
CA ASN A 71 1.01 36.14 3.28
C ASN A 71 0.46 34.88 3.99
N GLY A 72 -0.26 35.07 5.10
CA GLY A 72 -0.91 33.98 5.82
C GLY A 72 -2.02 33.33 4.99
N ARG A 73 -1.92 32.03 4.75
CA ARG A 73 -2.95 31.23 4.07
C ARG A 73 -3.13 29.91 4.80
N CYS A 74 -4.34 29.65 5.28
CA CYS A 74 -4.75 28.35 5.78
C CYS A 74 -5.72 27.69 4.81
N THR A 75 -5.57 26.39 4.60
CA THR A 75 -6.46 25.59 3.75
C THR A 75 -6.90 24.36 4.50
N ALA A 76 -8.21 24.16 4.63
CA ALA A 76 -8.79 22.96 5.20
C ALA A 76 -9.02 21.93 4.09
N ARG A 77 -8.47 20.73 4.23
CA ARG A 77 -8.75 19.58 3.37
C ARG A 77 -9.58 18.57 4.13
N MET A 78 -10.63 18.06 3.48
CA MET A 78 -11.57 17.10 4.06
C MET A 78 -12.22 17.58 5.38
N GLY A 79 -12.26 18.90 5.61
CA GLY A 79 -12.79 19.51 6.83
C GLY A 79 -12.00 19.22 8.12
N LEU A 80 -10.84 18.56 8.03
CA LEU A 80 -10.05 18.11 9.18
C LEU A 80 -8.57 18.49 9.06
N LEU A 81 -7.95 18.29 7.90
CA LEU A 81 -6.52 18.54 7.76
C LEU A 81 -6.29 20.01 7.41
N GLN A 82 -5.71 20.75 8.34
CA GLN A 82 -5.38 22.16 8.18
C GLN A 82 -3.94 22.30 7.70
N THR A 83 -3.73 23.02 6.61
CA THR A 83 -2.39 23.40 6.14
C THR A 83 -2.27 24.90 6.10
N CYS A 84 -1.43 25.47 6.95
CA CYS A 84 -1.18 26.90 7.04
C CYS A 84 0.24 27.22 6.58
N SER A 85 0.38 28.21 5.71
CA SER A 85 1.66 28.79 5.33
C SER A 85 1.64 30.28 5.60
N MET A 86 2.73 30.81 6.13
CA MET A 86 2.86 32.23 6.47
C MET A 86 4.32 32.66 6.50
N THR A 87 4.56 33.96 6.41
CA THR A 87 5.89 34.55 6.58
C THR A 87 5.90 35.44 7.83
N LEU A 88 6.77 35.12 8.78
CA LEU A 88 6.96 35.86 10.02
C LEU A 88 8.02 36.93 9.81
N VAL A 89 7.68 38.18 10.10
CA VAL A 89 8.62 39.32 10.01
C VAL A 89 8.73 39.98 11.38
N SER A 90 9.91 39.91 11.98
CA SER A 90 10.19 40.60 13.25
C SER A 90 10.70 42.02 13.01
N ALA A 91 10.25 42.96 13.84
CA ALA A 91 10.78 44.32 13.89
C ALA A 91 12.08 44.39 14.72
N ALA A 92 12.41 43.34 15.49
CA ALA A 92 13.68 43.27 16.21
C ALA A 92 14.84 43.02 15.21
N PRO A 93 15.87 43.87 15.19
CA PRO A 93 16.98 43.73 14.26
C PRO A 93 17.82 42.49 14.59
N THR A 94 18.32 41.82 13.55
CA THR A 94 19.40 40.85 13.68
C THR A 94 20.70 41.54 14.11
N LYS A 95 21.75 40.76 14.44
CA LYS A 95 23.11 41.28 14.67
C LYS A 95 23.64 42.14 13.49
N ASN A 96 23.05 42.01 12.30
CA ASN A 96 23.46 42.71 11.09
C ASN A 96 22.52 43.87 10.71
N GLY A 97 21.52 44.20 11.53
CA GLY A 97 20.59 45.33 11.30
C GLY A 97 19.42 45.03 10.37
N GLU A 98 19.34 43.84 9.76
CA GLU A 98 18.21 43.44 8.92
C GLU A 98 17.07 42.81 9.76
N PRO A 99 15.79 43.02 9.37
CA PRO A 99 14.65 42.37 10.00
C PRO A 99 14.65 40.86 9.75
N ILE A 100 14.34 40.07 10.77
CA ILE A 100 14.26 38.61 10.64
C ILE A 100 13.02 38.26 9.83
N ARG A 101 13.20 37.49 8.74
CA ARG A 101 12.12 36.96 7.91
C ARG A 101 12.20 35.44 7.88
N GLN A 102 11.16 34.78 8.40
CA GLN A 102 11.11 33.33 8.54
C GLN A 102 9.82 32.77 7.94
N GLY A 103 9.92 31.78 7.05
CA GLY A 103 8.77 31.02 6.60
C GLY A 103 8.30 30.06 7.68
N ALA A 104 6.99 29.97 7.90
CA ALA A 104 6.37 29.01 8.79
C ALA A 104 5.32 28.19 8.05
N GLU A 105 5.49 26.87 8.11
CA GLU A 105 4.54 25.89 7.58
C GLU A 105 4.02 25.04 8.74
N TYR A 106 2.70 25.03 8.91
CA TYR A 106 2.01 24.26 9.94
C TYR A 106 1.01 23.31 9.29
N VAL A 107 1.03 22.06 9.73
CA VAL A 107 0.07 21.03 9.33
C VAL A 107 -0.42 20.31 10.57
N PHE A 108 -1.73 20.32 10.78
CA PHE A 108 -2.38 19.70 11.94
C PHE A 108 -3.80 19.25 11.60
N ALA A 109 -4.37 18.36 12.43
CA ALA A 109 -5.69 17.78 12.20
C ALA A 109 -6.70 18.34 13.20
N GLU A 110 -7.58 19.25 12.76
CA GLU A 110 -8.62 19.84 13.59
C GLU A 110 -9.85 20.22 12.75
N PRO A 111 -11.08 19.89 13.22
CA PRO A 111 -12.29 20.37 12.59
C PRO A 111 -12.45 21.87 12.84
N HIS A 112 -12.02 22.67 11.86
CA HIS A 112 -12.13 24.12 11.90
C HIS A 112 -12.41 24.68 10.50
N LEU A 113 -13.40 25.57 10.40
CA LEU A 113 -13.83 26.25 9.20
C LEU A 113 -13.94 27.73 9.56
N GLY A 114 -12.90 28.51 9.27
CA GLY A 114 -12.84 29.91 9.66
C GLY A 114 -11.44 30.48 9.57
N ASP A 115 -11.34 31.76 9.94
CA ASP A 115 -10.08 32.48 10.03
C ASP A 115 -9.42 32.24 11.39
N TYR A 116 -8.09 32.16 11.38
CA TYR A 116 -7.31 32.08 12.60
C TYR A 116 -6.70 33.44 12.95
N SER A 117 -6.80 33.84 14.21
CA SER A 117 -6.01 34.94 14.75
C SER A 117 -4.63 34.43 15.16
N VAL A 118 -3.57 35.08 14.67
CA VAL A 118 -2.19 34.64 14.90
C VAL A 118 -1.37 35.80 15.46
N ARG A 119 -0.65 35.54 16.56
CA ARG A 119 0.30 36.49 17.16
C ARG A 119 1.73 35.98 16.99
N LEU A 120 2.63 36.90 16.68
CA LEU A 120 4.06 36.62 16.57
C LEU A 120 4.68 36.45 17.96
N LEU A 121 5.43 35.36 18.14
CA LEU A 121 6.19 35.08 19.35
C LEU A 121 7.68 34.91 19.00
N ALA A 122 8.54 35.28 19.94
CA ALA A 122 9.99 35.05 19.84
C ALA A 122 10.56 34.69 21.23
N ASP A 123 11.68 33.97 21.25
CA ASP A 123 12.42 33.67 22.47
C ASP A 123 13.62 34.63 22.60
N PRO A 124 13.65 35.51 23.62
CA PRO A 124 14.76 36.44 23.83
C PRO A 124 16.12 35.74 24.02
N SER A 125 16.12 34.49 24.50
CA SER A 125 17.33 33.68 24.68
C SER A 125 17.83 33.03 23.39
N ARG A 126 16.99 32.98 22.34
CA ARG A 126 17.33 32.43 21.01
C ARG A 126 17.04 33.45 19.90
N PRO A 127 17.86 34.52 19.82
CA PRO A 127 17.69 35.54 18.79
C PRO A 127 17.83 34.91 17.40
N GLY A 128 16.80 35.05 16.56
CA GLY A 128 16.76 34.47 15.22
C GLY A 128 15.66 33.43 15.00
N GLN A 129 15.00 32.95 16.07
CA GLN A 129 13.88 32.02 15.96
C GLN A 129 12.56 32.74 16.22
N LEU A 130 11.64 32.65 15.26
CA LEU A 130 10.28 33.17 15.34
C LEU A 130 9.29 32.02 15.33
N THR A 131 8.19 32.21 16.05
CA THR A 131 7.03 31.31 16.01
C THR A 131 5.74 32.10 16.20
N THR A 132 4.64 31.39 16.36
CA THR A 132 3.33 31.97 16.58
C THR A 132 2.62 31.27 17.73
N ASP A 133 1.64 31.93 18.33
CA ASP A 133 0.76 31.30 19.32
C ASP A 133 0.04 30.08 18.73
N MET A 134 -0.49 30.18 17.50
CA MET A 134 -1.02 29.04 16.75
C MET A 134 -0.01 27.87 16.67
N GLY A 135 1.25 28.17 16.36
CA GLY A 135 2.30 27.16 16.23
C GLY A 135 2.51 26.38 17.54
N LEU A 136 2.48 27.07 18.68
CA LEU A 136 2.67 26.49 20.01
C LEU A 136 1.41 25.81 20.54
N ASP A 137 0.24 26.42 20.37
CA ASP A 137 -1.06 25.89 20.82
C ASP A 137 -1.37 24.56 20.13
N HIS A 138 -1.07 24.45 18.84
CA HIS A 138 -1.24 23.21 18.08
C HIS A 138 0.04 22.36 18.00
N LEU A 139 1.08 22.63 18.81
CA LEU A 139 2.35 21.89 18.75
C LEU A 139 2.16 20.38 18.93
N GLY A 140 1.33 19.98 19.90
CA GLY A 140 0.99 18.58 20.14
C GLY A 140 0.23 17.95 18.97
N ASN A 141 -0.73 18.67 18.39
CA ASN A 141 -1.50 18.20 17.25
C ASN A 141 -0.63 18.05 15.98
N ARG A 142 0.28 19.00 15.74
CA ARG A 142 1.29 18.92 14.68
C ARG A 142 2.21 17.73 14.85
N ALA A 143 2.70 17.50 16.08
CA ALA A 143 3.52 16.33 16.39
C ALA A 143 2.76 15.01 16.16
N ALA A 144 1.50 14.93 16.58
CA ALA A 144 0.64 13.77 16.34
C ALA A 144 0.38 13.55 14.84
N THR A 145 0.16 14.62 14.08
CA THR A 145 -0.05 14.56 12.62
C THR A 145 1.20 14.06 11.90
N LEU A 146 2.38 14.53 12.30
CA LEU A 146 3.65 14.03 11.76
C LEU A 146 3.89 12.55 12.13
N ALA A 147 3.57 12.15 13.36
CA ALA A 147 3.64 10.75 13.78
C ALA A 147 2.70 9.86 12.96
N ALA A 148 1.47 10.31 12.71
CA ALA A 148 0.52 9.59 11.84
C ALA A 148 1.05 9.48 10.40
N ALA A 149 1.66 10.52 9.86
CA ALA A 149 2.34 10.48 8.55
C ALA A 149 3.49 9.46 8.54
N ALA A 150 4.30 9.40 9.60
CA ALA A 150 5.38 8.41 9.73
C ALA A 150 4.83 6.97 9.79
N VAL A 151 3.75 6.72 10.52
CA VAL A 151 3.07 5.42 10.53
C VAL A 151 2.57 5.05 9.14
N LEU A 152 1.97 5.98 8.39
CA LEU A 152 1.55 5.75 7.01
C LEU A 152 2.71 5.35 6.10
N VAL A 153 3.86 6.03 6.22
CA VAL A 153 5.10 5.66 5.48
C VAL A 153 5.51 4.23 5.80
N LEU A 154 5.52 3.84 7.08
CA LEU A 154 5.86 2.49 7.50
C LEU A 154 4.88 1.44 6.97
N LEU A 155 3.57 1.75 6.94
CA LEU A 155 2.55 0.87 6.36
C LEU A 155 2.75 0.69 4.85
N LEU A 156 3.10 1.75 4.12
CA LEU A 156 3.40 1.66 2.68
C LEU A 156 4.63 0.77 2.42
N LEU A 157 5.71 0.95 3.19
CA LEU A 157 6.91 0.12 3.09
C LEU A 157 6.61 -1.35 3.45
N GLY A 158 5.90 -1.58 4.55
CA GLY A 158 5.48 -2.91 5.00
C GLY A 158 4.60 -3.61 3.96
N GLY A 159 3.61 -2.90 3.40
CA GLY A 159 2.76 -3.38 2.32
C GLY A 159 3.55 -3.77 1.08
N GLY A 160 4.50 -2.93 0.65
CA GLY A 160 5.39 -3.23 -0.47
C GLY A 160 6.21 -4.51 -0.25
N VAL A 161 6.79 -4.68 0.94
CA VAL A 161 7.53 -5.90 1.31
C VAL A 161 6.65 -7.14 1.30
N LEU A 162 5.42 -7.04 1.82
CA LEU A 162 4.45 -8.15 1.79
C LEU A 162 4.10 -8.56 0.36
N LEU A 163 3.90 -7.60 -0.55
CA LEU A 163 3.62 -7.88 -1.97
C LEU A 163 4.79 -8.60 -2.64
N VAL A 164 6.03 -8.15 -2.41
CA VAL A 164 7.23 -8.82 -2.96
C VAL A 164 7.35 -10.24 -2.43
N ARG A 165 7.13 -10.44 -1.12
CA ARG A 165 7.15 -11.78 -0.50
C ARG A 165 6.06 -12.69 -1.04
N ALA A 166 4.85 -12.18 -1.23
CA ALA A 166 3.74 -12.93 -1.82
C ALA A 166 4.05 -13.36 -3.25
N ALA A 167 4.58 -12.45 -4.08
CA ALA A 167 5.00 -12.77 -5.44
C ALA A 167 6.13 -13.81 -5.48
N GLY A 168 7.12 -13.69 -4.59
CA GLY A 168 8.21 -14.67 -4.47
C GLY A 168 7.75 -16.04 -3.96
N ARG A 169 6.76 -16.09 -3.06
CA ARG A 169 6.15 -17.35 -2.62
C ARG A 169 5.39 -18.02 -3.76
N ALA A 170 4.49 -17.30 -4.43
CA ALA A 170 3.73 -17.84 -5.57
C ALA A 170 4.66 -18.40 -6.66
N ARG A 171 5.79 -17.72 -6.93
CA ARG A 171 6.79 -18.23 -7.88
C ARG A 171 7.39 -19.57 -7.44
N ARG A 172 7.85 -19.66 -6.19
CA ARG A 172 8.44 -20.90 -5.65
C ARG A 172 7.42 -22.04 -5.65
N ASP A 173 6.18 -21.74 -5.29
CA ASP A 173 5.09 -22.71 -5.28
C ASP A 173 4.77 -23.22 -6.69
N MET A 174 4.80 -22.35 -7.71
CA MET A 174 4.68 -22.76 -9.11
C MET A 174 5.86 -23.59 -9.61
N GLU A 175 7.09 -23.18 -9.28
CA GLU A 175 8.29 -23.92 -9.63
C GLU A 175 8.27 -25.33 -8.99
N ALA A 176 7.78 -25.43 -7.74
CA ALA A 176 7.63 -26.70 -7.04
C ALA A 176 6.50 -27.57 -7.60
N LEU A 177 5.42 -26.99 -8.14
CA LEU A 177 4.36 -27.75 -8.82
C LEU A 177 4.78 -28.22 -10.22
N SER A 178 5.72 -27.55 -10.87
CA SER A 178 6.12 -27.82 -12.25
C SER A 178 7.06 -29.02 -12.35
N GLY A 179 6.85 -29.88 -13.35
CA GLY A 179 7.75 -31.00 -13.67
C GLY A 179 7.53 -32.27 -12.85
N GLN A 180 6.39 -32.40 -12.18
CA GLN A 180 6.03 -33.60 -11.42
C GLN A 180 4.59 -34.06 -11.73
N PRO A 181 4.22 -35.30 -11.40
CA PRO A 181 2.84 -35.78 -11.56
C PRO A 181 1.89 -34.98 -10.68
N LEU A 182 0.88 -34.36 -11.30
CA LEU A 182 -0.13 -33.56 -10.61
C LEU A 182 -1.41 -34.37 -10.40
N MET A 183 -2.12 -34.07 -9.31
CA MET A 183 -3.41 -34.64 -8.98
C MET A 183 -4.51 -33.60 -9.21
N PRO A 184 -5.57 -33.92 -9.97
CA PRO A 184 -6.69 -33.01 -10.15
C PRO A 184 -7.54 -32.97 -8.88
N VAL A 185 -7.92 -31.76 -8.50
CA VAL A 185 -8.71 -31.47 -7.30
C VAL A 185 -9.71 -30.36 -7.59
N ALA A 186 -10.92 -30.46 -7.03
CA ALA A 186 -11.86 -29.35 -7.10
C ALA A 186 -11.43 -28.22 -6.18
N VAL A 187 -11.45 -27.00 -6.71
CA VAL A 187 -11.09 -25.79 -5.99
C VAL A 187 -12.20 -24.76 -6.09
N VAL A 188 -12.36 -23.97 -5.03
CA VAL A 188 -13.18 -22.76 -5.03
C VAL A 188 -12.26 -21.60 -5.32
N VAL A 189 -12.63 -20.77 -6.29
CA VAL A 189 -11.86 -19.59 -6.71
C VAL A 189 -12.62 -18.33 -6.32
N GLY A 190 -12.00 -17.50 -5.48
CA GLY A 190 -12.46 -16.16 -5.14
C GLY A 190 -11.63 -15.10 -5.84
N ALA A 191 -12.28 -14.02 -6.26
CA ALA A 191 -11.58 -12.84 -6.78
C ALA A 191 -10.90 -12.06 -5.64
N ASP A 192 -9.63 -11.71 -5.82
CA ASP A 192 -8.87 -10.85 -4.92
C ASP A 192 -8.36 -9.61 -5.68
N PRO A 193 -8.23 -8.43 -5.04
CA PRO A 193 -7.64 -7.25 -5.68
C PRO A 193 -6.28 -7.53 -6.34
N ASN A 194 -5.52 -8.46 -5.78
CA ASN A 194 -4.17 -8.82 -6.19
C ASN A 194 -4.10 -10.11 -7.01
N GLY A 195 -5.21 -10.82 -7.25
CA GLY A 195 -5.21 -12.06 -8.02
C GLY A 195 -6.41 -12.97 -7.74
N TRP A 196 -6.16 -14.27 -7.67
CA TRP A 196 -7.17 -15.27 -7.33
C TRP A 196 -6.84 -15.92 -6.00
N GLN A 197 -7.84 -16.00 -5.13
CA GLN A 197 -7.77 -16.80 -3.93
C GLN A 197 -8.33 -18.19 -4.22
N VAL A 198 -7.46 -19.20 -4.23
CA VAL A 198 -7.82 -20.58 -4.57
C VAL A 198 -7.80 -21.43 -3.32
N ARG A 199 -8.88 -22.16 -3.04
CA ARG A 199 -9.02 -23.03 -1.87
C ARG A 199 -9.52 -24.41 -2.30
N PRO A 200 -9.08 -25.53 -1.69
CA PRO A 200 -9.70 -26.83 -1.93
C PRO A 200 -11.19 -26.82 -1.57
N ALA A 201 -12.03 -27.44 -2.40
CA ALA A 201 -13.47 -27.53 -2.15
C ALA A 201 -13.78 -28.25 -0.83
N GLY A 202 -13.01 -29.29 -0.49
CA GLY A 202 -13.13 -30.06 0.76
C GLY A 202 -12.67 -29.33 2.04
N GLY A 203 -12.32 -28.04 1.95
CA GLY A 203 -11.76 -27.28 3.07
C GLY A 203 -10.23 -27.30 3.06
N GLY A 204 -9.62 -26.24 3.58
CA GLY A 204 -8.17 -26.06 3.56
C GLY A 204 -7.76 -24.60 3.56
N LYS A 205 -6.45 -24.34 3.64
CA LYS A 205 -5.92 -22.98 3.62
C LYS A 205 -6.03 -22.40 2.20
N PRO A 206 -6.58 -21.18 2.04
CA PRO A 206 -6.59 -20.51 0.75
C PRO A 206 -5.16 -20.12 0.35
N THR A 207 -4.87 -20.24 -0.95
CA THR A 207 -3.62 -19.80 -1.56
C THR A 207 -3.93 -18.64 -2.51
N LEU A 208 -3.21 -17.53 -2.35
CA LEU A 208 -3.34 -16.38 -3.23
C LEU A 208 -2.36 -16.52 -4.41
N TRP A 209 -2.90 -16.56 -5.62
CA TRP A 209 -2.14 -16.59 -6.85
C TRP A 209 -2.24 -15.24 -7.56
N PRO A 210 -1.13 -14.57 -7.89
CA PRO A 210 -1.13 -13.25 -8.54
C PRO A 210 -1.42 -13.40 -10.05
N LEU A 211 -2.59 -13.92 -10.37
CA LEU A 211 -3.06 -14.16 -11.74
C LEU A 211 -3.82 -12.94 -12.29
N PRO A 212 -3.91 -12.80 -13.63
CA PRO A 212 -4.72 -11.76 -14.26
C PRO A 212 -6.20 -11.90 -13.89
N LYS A 213 -6.88 -10.79 -13.57
CA LYS A 213 -8.32 -10.80 -13.26
C LYS A 213 -9.20 -11.24 -14.43
N LYS A 214 -8.70 -11.06 -15.66
CA LYS A 214 -9.38 -11.44 -16.91
C LYS A 214 -9.16 -12.90 -17.29
N ALA A 215 -8.25 -13.61 -16.63
CA ALA A 215 -8.21 -15.05 -16.82
C ALA A 215 -9.55 -15.61 -16.33
N GLU A 216 -9.98 -16.73 -16.89
CA GLU A 216 -11.15 -17.44 -16.41
C GLU A 216 -10.69 -18.81 -15.93
N PRO A 217 -11.10 -19.26 -14.73
CA PRO A 217 -10.84 -20.63 -14.30
C PRO A 217 -11.54 -21.63 -15.21
N PHE A 218 -11.01 -22.86 -15.27
CA PHE A 218 -11.73 -23.98 -15.84
C PHE A 218 -12.86 -24.40 -14.89
N TRP A 219 -14.05 -23.85 -15.07
CA TRP A 219 -15.20 -24.15 -14.22
C TRP A 219 -15.69 -25.58 -14.41
N LEU A 220 -15.92 -26.26 -13.29
CA LEU A 220 -16.50 -27.59 -13.22
C LEU A 220 -18.00 -27.55 -12.95
N ASP A 221 -18.55 -26.39 -12.55
CA ASP A 221 -19.99 -26.20 -12.31
C ASP A 221 -20.58 -25.07 -13.17
N ALA A 222 -21.89 -25.15 -13.43
CA ALA A 222 -22.60 -24.15 -14.21
C ALA A 222 -22.76 -22.82 -13.45
N GLU A 223 -22.71 -22.88 -12.11
CA GLU A 223 -22.79 -21.70 -11.26
C GLU A 223 -21.44 -20.95 -11.12
N GLY A 224 -20.35 -21.50 -11.65
CA GLY A 224 -19.02 -20.87 -11.60
C GLY A 224 -18.46 -20.73 -10.18
N ARG A 225 -18.73 -21.70 -9.30
CA ARG A 225 -18.23 -21.72 -7.91
C ARG A 225 -17.09 -22.70 -7.70
N VAL A 226 -17.03 -23.76 -8.51
CA VAL A 226 -16.01 -24.81 -8.41
C VAL A 226 -15.25 -24.91 -9.73
N ALA A 227 -13.93 -24.79 -9.67
CA ALA A 227 -13.03 -24.92 -10.80
C ALA A 227 -12.15 -26.17 -10.67
N LEU A 228 -11.57 -26.59 -11.79
CA LEU A 228 -10.52 -27.59 -11.84
C LEU A 228 -9.21 -26.97 -11.35
N GLY A 229 -8.67 -27.55 -10.30
CA GLY A 229 -7.34 -27.26 -9.82
C GLY A 229 -6.45 -28.49 -9.88
N VAL A 230 -5.17 -28.25 -9.63
CA VAL A 230 -4.10 -29.24 -9.56
C VAL A 230 -3.30 -29.05 -8.28
N THR A 231 -2.77 -30.14 -7.77
CA THR A 231 -1.90 -30.14 -6.59
C THR A 231 -0.96 -31.34 -6.62
N ALA A 232 -0.04 -31.39 -5.66
CA ALA A 232 0.85 -32.51 -5.42
C ALA A 232 1.05 -32.66 -3.90
N PRO A 233 1.51 -33.83 -3.41
CA PRO A 233 1.66 -34.07 -1.98
C PRO A 233 2.46 -32.97 -1.27
N GLY A 234 1.84 -32.30 -0.29
CA GLY A 234 2.47 -31.23 0.49
C GLY A 234 2.57 -29.86 -0.20
N LEU A 235 2.01 -29.70 -1.41
CA LEU A 235 2.07 -28.46 -2.19
C LEU A 235 0.71 -27.75 -2.26
N PRO A 236 0.70 -26.43 -2.52
CA PRO A 236 -0.54 -25.68 -2.60
C PRO A 236 -1.39 -26.13 -3.80
N VAL A 237 -2.67 -25.78 -3.75
CA VAL A 237 -3.60 -25.97 -4.88
C VAL A 237 -3.48 -24.82 -5.87
N PHE A 238 -3.46 -25.13 -7.16
CA PHE A 238 -3.41 -24.17 -8.25
C PHE A 238 -4.62 -24.36 -9.17
N ALA A 239 -5.35 -23.30 -9.51
CA ALA A 239 -6.49 -23.39 -10.43
C ALA A 239 -6.01 -23.33 -11.90
N LEU A 240 -6.54 -24.21 -12.75
CA LEU A 240 -6.26 -24.18 -14.19
C LEU A 240 -7.14 -23.12 -14.88
N ASP A 241 -6.62 -22.56 -15.97
CA ASP A 241 -7.39 -21.66 -16.83
C ASP A 241 -8.36 -22.42 -17.72
N ARG A 242 -9.40 -21.72 -18.18
CA ARG A 242 -10.46 -22.23 -19.07
C ARG A 242 -9.92 -22.93 -20.30
N ASP A 243 -8.81 -22.44 -20.86
CA ASP A 243 -8.24 -22.99 -22.08
C ASP A 243 -7.24 -24.13 -21.80
N LEU A 244 -6.99 -24.44 -20.51
CA LEU A 244 -6.00 -25.43 -20.06
C LEU A 244 -4.61 -25.16 -20.66
N ALA A 245 -4.26 -23.87 -20.80
CA ALA A 245 -3.00 -23.42 -21.39
C ALA A 245 -1.91 -23.21 -20.34
N TRP A 246 -2.26 -23.13 -19.05
CA TRP A 246 -1.31 -22.92 -17.96
C TRP A 246 -0.53 -24.17 -17.56
N ALA A 247 -0.89 -25.33 -18.11
CA ALA A 247 -0.08 -26.53 -18.05
C ALA A 247 0.12 -27.11 -19.46
N ASP A 248 1.19 -27.88 -19.63
CA ASP A 248 1.63 -28.45 -20.90
C ASP A 248 0.80 -29.67 -21.36
N PHE A 249 -0.53 -29.59 -21.25
CA PHE A 249 -1.45 -30.60 -21.78
C PHE A 249 -1.31 -30.72 -23.31
N SER A 250 -1.37 -31.96 -23.81
CA SER A 250 -1.57 -32.22 -25.23
C SER A 250 -3.00 -31.84 -25.65
N GLU A 251 -3.23 -31.68 -26.95
CA GLU A 251 -4.57 -31.37 -27.47
C GLU A 251 -5.58 -32.47 -27.12
N GLU A 252 -5.18 -33.74 -27.26
CA GLU A 252 -5.99 -34.91 -26.88
C GLU A 252 -6.34 -34.91 -25.38
N GLU A 253 -5.39 -34.56 -24.51
CA GLU A 253 -5.60 -34.45 -23.06
C GLU A 253 -6.59 -33.32 -22.73
N ARG A 254 -6.48 -32.16 -23.39
CA ARG A 254 -7.42 -31.04 -23.18
C ARG A 254 -8.83 -31.40 -23.61
N GLU A 255 -9.00 -32.05 -24.75
CA GLU A 255 -10.31 -32.53 -25.22
C GLU A 255 -10.89 -33.61 -24.31
N GLY A 256 -10.05 -34.52 -23.83
CA GLY A 256 -10.43 -35.54 -22.84
C GLY A 256 -10.98 -34.90 -21.56
N LEU A 257 -10.29 -33.89 -21.03
CA LEU A 257 -10.71 -33.16 -19.83
C LEU A 257 -12.02 -32.37 -20.05
N ARG A 258 -12.19 -31.72 -21.21
CA ARG A 258 -13.44 -31.01 -21.55
C ARG A 258 -14.64 -31.95 -21.65
N ARG A 259 -14.46 -33.10 -22.32
CA ARG A 259 -15.51 -34.13 -22.40
C ARG A 259 -15.85 -34.70 -21.02
N ALA A 260 -14.84 -34.99 -20.21
CA ALA A 260 -15.03 -35.48 -18.85
C ALA A 260 -15.74 -34.47 -17.93
N ALA A 261 -15.52 -33.17 -18.13
CA ALA A 261 -16.18 -32.11 -17.37
C ALA A 261 -17.64 -31.86 -17.83
N ALA A 262 -17.94 -32.12 -19.11
CA ALA A 262 -19.28 -32.00 -19.67
C ALA A 262 -20.20 -33.21 -19.38
N ALA A 263 -19.63 -34.34 -18.93
CA ALA A 263 -20.33 -35.57 -18.57
C ALA A 263 -20.78 -35.58 -17.09
#